data_AF-A0A3D3T8I8-F1
#
_entry.id   AF-A0A3D3T8I8-F1
#
_cell.length_a   1.000
_cell.length_b   1.000
_cell.length_c   1.000
_cell.angle_alpha   90.00
_cell.angle_beta   90.00
_cell.angle_gamma   90.00
#
_symmetry.space_group_name_H-M   'P 1'
#
loop_
_entity.id
_entity.type
_entity.pdbx_description
1 polymer ?
#
loop_
_entity_poly.entity_id
_entity_poly.type
_entity_poly.pdbx_seq_one_letter_code
_entity_poly.pdbx_strand_id
1 'polypeptide(L)' 'TLDDGTGTERVILSGIHEYYEPEELVGKTCIAITNLPPRPMMGIESCGMLISAVHHEEGVEKLHLLMVDDHIPAGAKLY' A
#
# COMPACT_ATOMS: atom_id res chain seq x y z
N THR A 1 -5.69 -7.26 3.56
CA THR A 1 -4.72 -7.87 2.63
C THR A 1 -4.79 -7.14 1.30
N LEU A 2 -3.86 -7.37 0.38
CA LEU A 2 -3.80 -6.74 -0.93
C LEU A 2 -3.97 -7.82 -2.02
N ASP A 3 -4.84 -7.58 -2.99
CA ASP A 3 -4.87 -8.34 -4.25
C ASP A 3 -3.86 -7.73 -5.22
N ASP A 4 -2.87 -8.52 -5.63
CA ASP A 4 -1.84 -8.13 -6.60
C ASP A 4 -1.97 -8.86 -7.95
N GLY A 5 -3.11 -9.51 -8.20
CA GLY A 5 -3.40 -10.24 -9.44
C GLY A 5 -2.73 -11.62 -9.53
N THR A 6 -2.01 -12.07 -8.49
CA THR A 6 -1.40 -13.42 -8.47
C THR A 6 -2.36 -14.53 -8.06
N GLY A 7 -3.56 -14.17 -7.58
CA GLY A 7 -4.54 -15.12 -7.04
C GLY A 7 -4.24 -15.57 -5.60
N THR A 8 -3.26 -14.95 -4.94
CA THR A 8 -2.98 -15.15 -3.51
C THR A 8 -3.13 -13.83 -2.77
N GLU A 9 -3.71 -13.85 -1.57
CA GLU A 9 -3.80 -12.64 -0.75
C GLU A 9 -2.42 -12.26 -0.22
N ARG A 10 -1.93 -11.08 -0.61
CA ARG A 10 -0.66 -10.55 -0.13
C ARG A 10 -0.86 -9.81 1.19
N VAL A 11 0.02 -10.09 2.16
CA VAL A 11 0.10 -9.32 3.39
C VAL A 11 1.15 -8.22 3.22
N ILE A 12 0.75 -6.96 3.43
CA ILE A 12 1.66 -5.82 3.51
C ILE A 12 1.34 -5.07 4.80
N LEU A 13 2.34 -4.91 5.66
CA LEU A 13 2.23 -4.06 6.84
C LEU A 13 2.71 -2.66 6.48
N SER A 14 1.83 -1.67 6.66
CA SER A 14 2.08 -0.27 6.34
C SER A 14 1.91 0.60 7.59
N GLY A 15 2.88 1.48 7.84
CA GLY A 15 2.88 2.40 8.98
C GLY A 15 2.04 3.65 8.75
N ILE A 16 0.86 3.53 8.15
CA ILE A 16 0.04 4.67 7.68
C ILE A 16 -1.22 4.91 8.52
N HIS A 17 -1.35 4.25 9.68
CA HIS A 17 -2.54 4.33 10.53
C HIS A 17 -2.86 5.74 11.07
N GLU A 18 -1.86 6.63 11.18
CA GLU A 18 -2.09 8.02 11.59
C GLU A 18 -2.72 8.87 10.46
N TYR A 19 -2.78 8.34 9.24
CA TYR A 19 -3.17 9.07 8.03
C TYR A 19 -4.43 8.52 7.36
N TYR A 20 -4.73 7.24 7.55
CA TYR A 20 -5.87 6.56 6.91
C TYR A 20 -6.52 5.56 7.87
N GLU A 21 -7.85 5.59 7.92
CA GLU A 21 -8.63 4.52 8.50
C GLU A 21 -8.75 3.34 7.53
N PRO A 22 -8.83 2.09 8.01
CA PRO A 22 -8.93 0.91 7.15
C PRO A 22 -10.06 0.99 6.13
N GLU A 23 -11.22 1.53 6.50
CA GLU A 23 -12.41 1.63 5.66
C GLU A 23 -12.21 2.56 4.46
N GLU A 24 -11.31 3.54 4.56
CA GLU A 24 -10.98 4.46 3.47
C GLU A 24 -10.17 3.77 2.36
N LEU A 25 -9.51 2.65 2.69
CA LEU A 25 -8.63 1.91 1.80
C LEU A 25 -9.33 0.73 1.13
N VAL A 26 -10.48 0.29 1.65
CA VAL A 26 -11.24 -0.83 1.07
C VAL A 26 -11.74 -0.46 -0.33
N GLY A 27 -11.41 -1.31 -1.29
CA GLY A 27 -11.81 -1.13 -2.69
C GLY A 27 -10.96 -0.12 -3.47
N LYS A 28 -9.91 0.46 -2.86
CA LYS A 28 -8.98 1.36 -3.54
C LYS A 28 -7.88 0.62 -4.28
N THR A 29 -7.59 1.03 -5.50
CA THR A 29 -6.43 0.54 -6.24
C THR A 29 -5.18 1.34 -5.85
N CYS A 30 -4.24 0.68 -5.20
CA CYS A 30 -3.01 1.29 -4.68
C CYS A 30 -1.77 0.81 -5.43
N ILE A 31 -0.70 1.60 -5.34
CA ILE A 31 0.62 1.21 -5.86
C ILE A 31 1.40 0.44 -4.79
N ALA A 32 1.94 -0.74 -5.17
CA ALA A 32 2.78 -1.54 -4.31
C ALA A 32 4.02 -2.09 -5.02
N ILE A 33 5.14 -2.20 -4.29
CA ILE A 33 6.30 -2.98 -4.72
C ILE A 33 6.10 -4.41 -4.21
N THR A 34 6.06 -5.37 -5.13
CA THR A 34 5.72 -6.79 -4.84
C THR A 34 6.90 -7.76 -4.95
N ASN A 35 8.07 -7.30 -5.40
CA ASN A 35 9.28 -8.11 -5.56
C ASN A 35 10.26 -8.02 -4.38
N LEU A 36 9.87 -7.38 -3.27
CA LEU A 36 10.70 -7.34 -2.06
C LEU A 36 10.67 -8.71 -1.36
N PRO A 37 11.79 -9.15 -0.77
CA PRO A 37 11.78 -10.32 0.10
C PRO A 37 10.86 -10.08 1.31
N PRO A 38 10.22 -11.13 1.87
CA PRO A 38 9.41 -11.02 3.08
C PRO A 38 10.20 -10.39 4.23
N ARG A 39 9.58 -9.45 4.94
CA ARG A 39 10.17 -8.81 6.12
C ARG A 39 9.28 -9.05 7.34
N PRO A 40 9.75 -9.76 8.37
CA PRO A 40 8.98 -9.94 9.60
C PRO A 40 8.86 -8.61 10.34
N MET A 41 7.63 -8.24 10.67
CA MET A 41 7.28 -7.03 11.41
C MET A 41 6.16 -7.39 12.39
N MET A 42 6.37 -7.13 13.69
CA MET A 42 5.39 -7.46 14.75
C MET A 42 4.88 -8.92 14.70
N GLY A 43 5.73 -9.88 14.29
CA GLY A 43 5.37 -11.30 14.19
C GLY A 43 4.61 -11.70 12.91
N ILE A 44 4.40 -10.78 11.97
CA ILE A 44 3.73 -11.01 10.68
C ILE A 44 4.74 -10.77 9.56
N GLU A 45 4.74 -11.61 8.53
CA GLU A 45 5.55 -11.39 7.34
C GLU A 45 4.90 -10.33 6.44
N SER A 46 5.58 -9.19 6.27
CA SER A 46 5.22 -8.18 5.28
C SER A 46 5.88 -8.52 3.94
N CYS A 47 5.07 -8.82 2.94
CA CYS A 47 5.50 -9.29 1.62
C CYS A 47 5.38 -8.18 0.57
N GLY A 48 5.78 -6.96 0.88
CA GLY A 48 5.74 -5.85 -0.07
C GLY A 48 5.75 -4.50 0.61
N MET A 49 5.52 -3.45 -0.16
CA MET A 49 5.48 -2.08 0.33
C MET A 49 4.46 -1.28 -0.46
N LEU A 50 3.51 -0.65 0.24
CA LEU A 50 2.66 0.38 -0.34
C LEU A 50 3.49 1.66 -0.58
N ILE A 51 3.24 2.34 -1.69
CA ILE A 51 3.99 3.54 -2.06
C ILE A 51 3.20 4.78 -1.73
N SER A 52 3.83 5.67 -0.98
CA SER A 52 3.25 6.95 -0.54
C SER A 52 4.22 8.09 -0.80
N ALA A 53 3.70 9.28 -1.04
CA ALA A 53 4.45 10.52 -1.05
C ALA A 53 4.42 11.14 0.35
N VAL A 54 5.56 11.55 0.88
CA VAL A 54 5.67 12.27 2.15
C VAL A 54 6.21 13.67 1.88
N HIS A 55 5.57 14.68 2.45
CA HIS A 55 5.99 16.07 2.33
C HIS A 55 5.55 16.88 3.57
N HIS A 56 5.94 18.15 3.65
CA HIS A 56 5.51 19.05 4.72
C HIS A 56 4.60 20.15 4.15
N GLU A 57 3.46 20.36 4.80
CA GLU A 57 2.50 21.42 4.50
C GLU A 57 2.22 22.18 5.81
N GLU A 58 2.37 23.51 5.80
CA GLU A 58 2.20 24.37 6.99
C GLU A 58 2.99 23.93 8.24
N GLY A 59 4.17 23.31 8.02
CA GLY A 59 5.02 22.81 9.11
C GLY A 59 4.61 21.45 9.68
N VAL A 60 3.63 20.78 9.08
CA VAL A 60 3.15 19.45 9.47
C VAL A 60 3.52 18.43 8.39
N GLU A 61 4.04 17.27 8.78
CA GLU A 61 4.27 16.16 7.85
C GLU A 61 2.94 15.57 7.37
N LYS A 62 2.84 15.34 6.06
CA LYS A 62 1.69 14.75 5.40
C LYS A 62 2.14 13.56 4.57
N LEU A 63 1.38 12.48 4.65
CA LEU A 63 1.55 11.28 3.85
C LEU A 63 0.36 11.11 2.93
N HIS A 64 0.63 10.90 1.64
CA HIS A 64 -0.37 10.60 0.62
C HIS A 64 -0.07 9.24 0.01
N LEU A 65 -0.93 8.26 0.31
CA LEU A 65 -0.87 6.96 -0.34
C LEU A 65 -1.18 7.14 -1.83
N LEU A 66 -0.33 6.57 -2.69
CA LEU A 66 -0.54 6.67 -4.13
C LEU A 66 -1.64 5.70 -4.55
N MET A 67 -2.81 6.26 -4.82
CA MET A 67 -3.97 5.57 -5.38
C MET A 67 -4.12 5.92 -6.85
N VAL A 68 -4.58 4.95 -7.63
CA VAL A 68 -4.87 5.10 -9.06
C VAL A 68 -6.35 4.79 -9.31
N ASP A 69 -6.78 4.90 -10.56
CA ASP A 69 -8.15 4.61 -10.96
C ASP A 69 -8.55 3.17 -10.58
N ASP A 70 -9.70 3.02 -9.90
CA ASP A 70 -10.22 1.74 -9.41
C ASP A 70 -10.61 0.77 -10.55
N HIS A 71 -10.72 1.23 -11.81
CA HIS A 71 -10.93 0.37 -12.99
C HIS A 71 -9.65 -0.35 -13.44
N ILE A 72 -8.47 0.04 -12.95
CA ILE A 72 -7.21 -0.64 -13.25
C ILE A 72 -7.20 -1.99 -12.52
N PRO A 73 -7.02 -3.12 -13.24
CA PRO A 73 -7.06 -4.43 -12.61
C PRO A 73 -5.85 -4.65 -11.70
N ALA A 74 -6.06 -5.42 -10.61
CA ALA A 74 -4.98 -5.90 -9.76
C ALA A 74 -3.89 -6.61 -10.57
N GLY A 75 -2.63 -6.35 -10.24
CA GLY A 75 -1.47 -6.90 -10.94
C GLY A 75 -1.05 -6.17 -12.22
N ALA A 76 -1.73 -5.06 -12.57
CA ALA A 76 -1.23 -4.15 -13.59
C ALA A 76 0.19 -3.66 -13.25
N LYS A 77 1.08 -3.66 -14.26
CA LYS A 77 2.48 -3.23 -14.09
C LYS A 77 2.60 -1.73 -14.26
N LEU A 78 3.35 -1.11 -13.37
CA LEU A 78 3.78 0.29 -13.47
C LEU A 78 5.13 0.33 -14.20
N TYR A 79 5.25 1.27 -15.14
CA TYR A 79 6.43 1.49 -15.98
C TYR A 79 7.00 2.89 -15.76
#